data_AF-A0A381XX11-F1
#
_entry.id   AF-A0A381XX11-F1
#
_cell.length_a   1.000
_cell.length_b   1.000
_cell.length_c   1.000
_cell.angle_alpha   90.00
_cell.angle_beta   90.00
_cell.angle_gamma   90.00
#
_symmetry.space_group_name_H-M   'P 1'
#
loop_
_entity.id
_entity.type
_entity.pdbx_description
1 polymer ?
#
loop_
_entity_poly.entity_id
_entity_poly.type
_entity_poly.pdbx_seq_one_letter_code
_entity_poly.pdbx_strand_id
1 'polypeptide(L)'
;WAGYTFKGSHNAFYSGDTGLFPGFKEIGERLGPFDLTMIEVGAYSRNWPDWHLGPEQAVVAHTWVKGARLLPLHWGLFDLAMHNWTEPMERVLAASEQKNLSVLTPQPGQPFEPGITQMARWWPELPWRGPDEHSVMSTRLGELETAELHLISGR
;
A
#
# COMPACT_ATOMS: atom_id res chain seq x y z
N TRP A 1 10.17 -11.27 -10.04
CA TRP A 1 8.91 -10.84 -9.38
C TRP A 1 7.89 -10.51 -10.46
N ALA A 2 6.60 -10.54 -10.14
CA ALA A 2 5.52 -10.18 -11.07
C ALA A 2 4.34 -9.61 -10.29
N GLY A 3 3.65 -8.64 -10.89
CA GLY A 3 2.31 -8.22 -10.51
C GLY A 3 1.30 -8.71 -11.54
N TYR A 4 0.03 -8.76 -11.16
CA TYR A 4 -1.05 -9.24 -12.03
C TYR A 4 -2.18 -8.23 -12.11
N THR A 5 -2.77 -8.13 -13.30
CA THR A 5 -4.00 -7.38 -13.54
C THR A 5 -5.10 -8.36 -13.90
N PHE A 6 -6.26 -8.19 -13.30
CA PHE A 6 -7.48 -8.95 -13.57
C PHE A 6 -8.48 -7.99 -14.23
N LYS A 7 -9.02 -8.38 -15.39
CA LYS A 7 -9.99 -7.57 -16.16
C LYS A 7 -11.30 -8.31 -16.31
N GLY A 8 -12.40 -7.62 -16.05
CA GLY A 8 -13.75 -8.17 -16.11
C GLY A 8 -14.80 -7.07 -15.93
N SER A 9 -15.94 -7.41 -15.34
CA SER A 9 -16.93 -6.41 -14.89
C SER A 9 -16.37 -5.47 -13.82
N HIS A 10 -15.40 -5.97 -13.05
CA HIS A 10 -14.54 -5.20 -12.16
C HIS A 10 -13.07 -5.50 -12.48
N ASN A 11 -12.23 -4.48 -12.36
CA ASN A 11 -10.80 -4.58 -12.58
C ASN A 11 -10.05 -4.60 -11.24
N ALA A 12 -9.07 -5.48 -11.13
CA ALA A 12 -8.23 -5.56 -9.94
C ALA A 12 -6.74 -5.59 -10.30
N PHE A 13 -5.91 -5.05 -9.41
CA PHE A 13 -4.46 -5.08 -9.52
C PHE A 13 -3.84 -5.72 -8.28
N TYR A 14 -2.92 -6.66 -8.47
CA TYR A 14 -2.10 -7.28 -7.43
C TYR A 14 -0.64 -6.90 -7.68
N SER A 15 0.02 -6.27 -6.70
CA SER A 15 1.40 -5.79 -6.88
C SER A 15 2.42 -6.94 -6.89
N GLY A 16 2.19 -7.98 -6.08
CA GLY A 16 3.27 -8.82 -5.58
C GLY A 16 4.27 -8.03 -4.74
N ASP A 17 5.35 -8.67 -4.32
CA ASP A 17 6.42 -8.00 -3.58
C ASP A 17 7.25 -7.11 -4.51
N THR A 18 7.41 -5.85 -4.14
CA THR A 18 8.09 -4.85 -4.96
C THR A 18 8.45 -3.60 -4.16
N GLY A 19 9.34 -2.78 -4.69
CA GLY A 19 9.54 -1.40 -4.23
C GLY A 19 8.84 -0.42 -5.16
N LEU A 20 8.73 0.86 -4.79
CA LEU A 20 8.11 1.86 -5.66
C LEU A 20 8.96 2.13 -6.89
N PHE A 21 8.33 2.40 -8.05
CA PHE A 21 9.02 2.77 -9.28
C PHE A 21 8.02 3.43 -10.26
N PRO A 22 8.49 4.19 -11.27
CA PRO A 22 7.61 4.92 -12.20
C PRO A 22 6.63 4.03 -12.99
N GLY A 23 6.91 2.74 -13.14
CA GLY A 23 6.04 1.81 -13.86
C GLY A 23 4.64 1.63 -13.24
N PHE A 24 4.45 1.97 -11.95
CA PHE A 24 3.10 2.04 -11.38
C PHE A 24 2.21 3.10 -12.07
N LYS A 25 2.79 4.24 -12.50
CA LYS A 25 2.07 5.24 -13.30
C LYS A 25 1.70 4.68 -14.66
N GLU A 26 2.64 4.03 -15.33
CA GLU A 26 2.41 3.39 -16.62
C GLU A 26 1.31 2.32 -16.53
N ILE A 27 1.29 1.52 -15.45
CA ILE A 27 0.23 0.54 -15.18
C ILE A 27 -1.13 1.25 -15.04
N GLY A 28 -1.20 2.34 -14.27
CA GLY A 28 -2.43 3.12 -14.11
C GLY A 28 -2.91 3.81 -15.38
N GLU A 29 -2.00 4.19 -16.27
CA GLU A 29 -2.31 4.75 -17.58
C GLU A 29 -2.81 3.71 -18.57
N ARG A 30 -2.17 2.54 -18.61
CA ARG A 30 -2.45 1.50 -19.61
C ARG A 30 -3.59 0.57 -19.21
N LEU A 31 -3.69 0.22 -17.93
CA LEU A 31 -4.51 -0.89 -17.45
C LEU A 31 -5.60 -0.47 -16.46
N GLY A 32 -5.42 0.66 -15.77
CA GLY A 32 -6.39 1.24 -14.85
C GLY A 32 -7.59 1.93 -15.54
N PRO A 33 -8.52 2.52 -14.77
CA PRO A 33 -8.59 2.47 -13.30
C PRO A 33 -8.96 1.08 -12.77
N PHE A 34 -8.67 0.86 -11.48
CA PHE A 34 -8.95 -0.41 -10.79
C PHE A 34 -10.00 -0.22 -9.69
N ASP A 35 -11.01 -1.08 -9.66
CA ASP A 35 -12.01 -1.12 -8.58
C ASP A 35 -11.38 -1.54 -7.24
N LEU A 36 -10.37 -2.41 -7.33
CA LEU A 36 -9.61 -2.94 -6.20
C LEU A 36 -8.12 -3.00 -6.51
N THR A 37 -7.30 -2.52 -5.58
CA THR A 37 -5.86 -2.72 -5.61
C THR A 37 -5.44 -3.51 -4.39
N MET A 38 -4.56 -4.48 -4.57
CA MET A 38 -4.05 -5.39 -3.56
C MET A 38 -2.54 -5.21 -3.52
N ILE A 39 -2.06 -4.44 -2.55
CA ILE A 39 -0.69 -3.92 -2.54
C ILE A 39 -0.01 -4.32 -1.23
N GLU A 40 1.22 -4.81 -1.31
CA GLU A 40 2.04 -5.13 -0.13
C GLU A 40 2.35 -3.86 0.70
N VAL A 41 2.32 -3.99 2.03
CA VAL A 41 2.56 -2.85 2.93
C VAL A 41 3.54 -3.14 4.08
N GLY A 42 3.85 -4.41 4.32
CA GLY A 42 4.73 -4.86 5.42
C GLY A 42 6.09 -5.37 4.93
N ALA A 43 6.87 -5.97 5.83
CA ALA A 43 8.23 -6.46 5.58
C ALA A 43 9.21 -5.38 5.10
N TYR A 44 8.94 -4.11 5.40
CA TYR A 44 9.73 -2.99 4.88
C TYR A 44 10.86 -2.58 5.83
N SER A 45 11.89 -1.94 5.26
CA SER A 45 12.95 -1.26 5.99
C SER A 45 13.64 -0.24 5.10
N ARG A 46 14.17 0.80 5.74
CA ARG A 46 15.08 1.76 5.08
C ARG A 46 16.31 1.12 4.43
N ASN A 47 16.67 -0.10 4.85
CA ASN A 47 17.83 -0.83 4.35
C ASN A 47 17.55 -1.57 3.02
N TRP A 48 16.28 -1.72 2.61
CA TRP A 48 15.89 -2.37 1.35
C TRP A 48 14.70 -1.65 0.69
N PRO A 49 14.82 -0.34 0.43
CA PRO A 49 13.69 0.50 0.05
C PRO A 49 13.12 0.21 -1.35
N ASP A 50 13.83 -0.58 -2.15
CA ASP A 50 13.45 -0.96 -3.51
C ASP A 50 12.91 -2.39 -3.61
N TRP A 51 12.79 -3.10 -2.48
CA TRP A 51 12.33 -4.48 -2.44
C TRP A 51 10.96 -4.64 -1.79
N HIS A 52 10.64 -3.76 -0.83
CA HIS A 52 9.32 -3.65 -0.20
C HIS A 52 8.89 -2.19 -0.16
N LEU A 53 7.63 -1.92 -0.53
CA LEU A 53 7.09 -0.57 -0.65
C LEU A 53 7.12 0.13 0.70
N GLY A 54 6.64 -0.56 1.72
CA GLY A 54 6.23 0.06 2.97
C GLY A 54 4.95 0.90 2.82
N PRO A 55 4.42 1.42 3.94
CA PRO A 55 3.04 1.86 4.03
C PRO A 55 2.71 3.08 3.18
N GLU A 56 3.53 4.13 3.24
CA GLU A 56 3.27 5.38 2.54
C GLU A 56 3.46 5.22 1.03
N GLN A 57 4.51 4.49 0.61
CA GLN A 57 4.74 4.22 -0.81
C GLN A 57 3.67 3.30 -1.40
N ALA A 58 3.07 2.40 -0.62
CA ALA A 58 1.93 1.62 -1.07
C ALA A 58 0.68 2.48 -1.36
N VAL A 59 0.45 3.53 -0.55
CA VAL A 59 -0.61 4.53 -0.81
C VAL A 59 -0.30 5.35 -2.07
N VAL A 60 0.97 5.70 -2.30
CA VAL A 60 1.41 6.31 -3.57
C VAL A 60 1.14 5.37 -4.74
N ALA A 61 1.58 4.12 -4.66
CA ALA A 61 1.39 3.11 -5.69
C ALA A 61 -0.10 2.93 -6.02
N HIS A 62 -0.96 2.83 -5.00
CA HIS A 62 -2.42 2.78 -5.12
C HIS A 62 -2.97 3.97 -5.93
N THR A 63 -2.49 5.18 -5.62
CA THR A 63 -2.90 6.40 -6.31
C THR A 63 -2.43 6.41 -7.76
N TRP A 64 -1.16 6.04 -8.01
CA TRP A 64 -0.57 6.02 -9.35
C TRP A 64 -1.23 5.00 -10.28
N VAL A 65 -1.65 3.84 -9.75
CA VAL A 65 -2.41 2.87 -10.53
C VAL A 65 -3.88 3.24 -10.70
N LYS A 66 -4.33 4.36 -10.12
CA LYS A 66 -5.73 4.84 -10.14
C LYS A 66 -6.69 3.83 -9.51
N GLY A 67 -6.33 3.33 -8.32
CA GLY A 67 -7.17 2.43 -7.53
C GLY A 67 -8.32 3.17 -6.84
N ALA A 68 -9.50 2.55 -6.79
CA ALA A 68 -10.64 3.06 -6.04
C ALA A 68 -10.65 2.60 -4.57
N ARG A 69 -10.21 1.37 -4.30
CA ARG A 69 -10.11 0.78 -2.96
C ARG A 69 -8.77 0.07 -2.79
N LEU A 70 -8.12 0.29 -1.66
CA LEU A 70 -6.86 -0.34 -1.30
C LEU A 70 -7.11 -1.50 -0.32
N LEU A 71 -6.68 -2.70 -0.69
CA LEU A 71 -6.55 -3.85 0.20
C LEU A 71 -5.06 -4.04 0.53
N PRO A 72 -4.63 -3.66 1.74
CA PRO A 72 -3.25 -3.87 2.19
C PRO A 72 -2.96 -5.36 2.38
N LEU A 73 -1.88 -5.84 1.77
CA LEU A 73 -1.39 -7.21 1.87
C LEU A 73 -0.01 -7.25 2.54
N HIS A 74 0.51 -8.45 2.76
CA HIS A 74 1.88 -8.67 3.25
C HIS A 74 2.14 -8.10 4.67
N TRP A 75 1.13 -8.14 5.55
CA TRP A 75 1.23 -7.74 6.95
C TRP A 75 0.49 -8.71 7.86
N GLY A 76 0.84 -8.72 9.16
CA GLY A 76 0.09 -9.44 10.21
C GLY A 76 0.18 -10.97 10.23
N LEU A 77 1.11 -11.58 9.50
CA LEU A 77 1.30 -13.04 9.48
C LEU A 77 2.71 -13.49 9.89
N PHE A 78 3.75 -12.99 9.19
CA PHE A 78 5.14 -13.36 9.44
C PHE A 78 5.98 -12.16 9.89
N ASP A 79 6.92 -12.41 10.80
CA ASP A 79 7.92 -11.44 11.22
C ASP A 79 9.10 -11.47 10.24
N LEU A 80 9.14 -10.50 9.32
CA LEU A 80 10.14 -10.39 8.26
C LEU A 80 10.90 -9.04 8.29
N ALA A 81 10.62 -8.18 9.28
CA ALA A 81 11.24 -6.87 9.40
C ALA A 81 11.12 -6.33 10.83
N MET A 82 11.92 -5.32 11.17
CA MET A 82 12.09 -4.81 12.54
C MET A 82 10.96 -3.87 13.03
N HIS A 83 9.81 -3.87 12.37
CA HIS A 83 8.63 -3.08 12.75
C HIS A 83 7.61 -3.96 13.48
N ASN A 84 6.76 -3.37 14.32
CA ASN A 84 5.66 -4.13 14.93
C ASN A 84 4.71 -4.66 13.85
N TRP A 85 4.06 -5.80 14.08
CA TRP A 85 3.24 -6.44 13.04
C TRP A 85 1.99 -5.63 12.65
N THR A 86 1.48 -4.77 13.54
CA THR A 86 0.36 -3.85 13.29
C THR A 86 0.79 -2.53 12.63
N GLU A 87 2.06 -2.13 12.79
CA GLU A 87 2.61 -0.86 12.31
C GLU A 87 2.35 -0.59 10.81
N PRO A 88 2.46 -1.58 9.89
CA PRO A 88 2.11 -1.36 8.49
C PRO A 88 0.70 -0.81 8.30
N MET A 89 -0.27 -1.39 9.02
CA MET A 89 -1.68 -1.04 8.87
C MET A 89 -1.99 0.33 9.47
N GLU A 90 -1.39 0.67 10.63
CA GLU A 90 -1.52 2.02 11.22
C GLU A 90 -1.04 3.10 10.26
N ARG A 91 0.14 2.89 9.67
CA ARG A 91 0.76 3.85 8.75
C ARG A 91 -0.03 3.98 7.45
N VAL A 92 -0.58 2.88 6.91
CA VAL A 92 -1.48 2.93 5.75
C VAL A 92 -2.72 3.76 6.05
N LEU A 93 -3.36 3.53 7.20
CA LEU A 93 -4.56 4.29 7.58
C LEU A 93 -4.25 5.77 7.73
N ALA A 94 -3.17 6.13 8.43
CA ALA A 94 -2.73 7.51 8.61
C ALA A 94 -2.42 8.21 7.27
N ALA A 95 -1.68 7.54 6.37
CA ALA A 95 -1.37 8.08 5.05
C ALA A 95 -2.61 8.19 4.13
N SER A 96 -3.60 7.33 4.33
CA SER A 96 -4.83 7.28 3.52
C SER A 96 -5.89 8.28 3.99
N GLU A 97 -5.97 8.55 5.30
CA GLU A 97 -6.88 9.52 5.90
C GLU A 97 -6.69 10.92 5.33
N GLN A 98 -5.42 11.35 5.18
CA GLN A 98 -5.05 12.65 4.60
C GLN A 98 -5.61 12.86 3.17
N LYS A 99 -6.01 11.78 2.49
CA LYS A 99 -6.44 11.77 1.09
C LYS A 99 -7.88 11.28 0.89
N ASN A 100 -8.59 10.98 1.97
CA ASN A 100 -9.92 10.36 1.92
C ASN A 100 -9.94 9.07 1.06
N LEU A 101 -8.88 8.27 1.12
CA LEU A 101 -8.79 7.01 0.38
C LEU A 101 -9.53 5.89 1.10
N SER A 102 -10.19 5.02 0.34
CA SER A 102 -10.93 3.87 0.89
C SER A 102 -9.98 2.68 1.09
N VAL A 103 -9.68 2.38 2.36
CA VAL A 103 -8.85 1.24 2.74
C VAL A 103 -9.71 0.13 3.31
N LEU A 104 -9.50 -1.10 2.83
CA LEU A 104 -10.19 -2.30 3.25
C LEU A 104 -9.37 -3.04 4.30
N THR A 105 -10.03 -3.50 5.35
CA THR A 105 -9.40 -4.14 6.51
C THR A 105 -10.11 -5.43 6.92
N PRO A 106 -10.33 -6.39 6.00
CA PRO A 106 -10.96 -7.65 6.35
C PRO A 106 -10.13 -8.40 7.38
N GLN A 107 -10.78 -9.12 8.29
CA GLN A 107 -10.09 -10.05 9.20
C GLN A 107 -9.52 -11.23 8.39
N PRO A 108 -8.38 -11.82 8.78
CA PRO A 108 -7.89 -13.05 8.18
C PRO A 108 -8.99 -14.12 8.12
N GLY A 109 -9.28 -14.61 6.91
CA GLY A 109 -10.33 -15.61 6.66
C GLY A 109 -11.75 -15.06 6.51
N GLN A 110 -11.99 -13.75 6.69
CA GLN A 110 -13.30 -13.13 6.48
C GLN A 110 -13.62 -13.00 4.98
N PRO A 111 -14.70 -13.62 4.46
CA PRO A 111 -15.21 -13.31 3.13
C PRO A 111 -15.76 -11.89 3.12
N PHE A 112 -15.46 -11.12 2.07
CA PHE A 112 -15.94 -9.75 1.95
C PHE A 112 -16.17 -9.37 0.49
N GLU A 113 -17.07 -8.41 0.29
CA GLU A 113 -17.33 -7.75 -0.97
C GLU A 113 -16.90 -6.27 -0.87
N PRO A 114 -15.95 -5.81 -1.70
CA PRO A 114 -15.46 -4.43 -1.66
C PRO A 114 -16.57 -3.38 -1.75
N GLY A 115 -16.65 -2.51 -0.76
CA GLY A 115 -17.65 -1.42 -0.72
C GLY A 115 -19.05 -1.82 -0.24
N ILE A 116 -19.28 -3.10 0.06
CA ILE A 116 -20.55 -3.59 0.61
C ILE A 116 -20.35 -4.13 2.04
N THR A 117 -19.34 -4.98 2.25
CA THR A 117 -19.09 -5.57 3.55
C THR A 117 -18.47 -4.54 4.50
N GLN A 118 -19.12 -4.33 5.65
CA GLN A 118 -18.55 -3.54 6.73
C GLN A 118 -17.38 -4.28 7.37
N MET A 119 -16.30 -3.55 7.65
CA MET A 119 -15.08 -4.09 8.24
C MET A 119 -14.81 -3.33 9.53
N ALA A 120 -14.35 -4.05 10.54
CA ALA A 120 -13.95 -3.49 11.81
C ALA A 120 -12.44 -3.72 12.00
N ARG A 121 -11.83 -2.85 12.80
CA ARG A 121 -10.48 -3.08 13.28
C ARG A 121 -10.44 -4.35 14.12
N TRP A 122 -9.58 -5.29 13.74
CA TRP A 122 -9.44 -6.60 14.39
C TRP A 122 -8.09 -6.81 15.08
N TRP A 123 -7.15 -5.89 14.89
CA TRP A 123 -5.83 -5.93 15.52
C TRP A 123 -5.76 -5.00 16.74
N PRO A 124 -4.93 -5.34 17.76
CA PRO A 124 -4.78 -4.52 18.95
C PRO A 124 -4.11 -3.18 18.62
N GLU A 125 -4.21 -2.24 19.54
CA GLU A 125 -3.39 -1.04 19.53
C GLU A 125 -2.02 -1.38 20.13
N LEU A 126 -0.96 -1.14 19.35
CA LEU A 126 0.44 -1.32 19.76
C LEU A 126 1.21 -0.06 19.39
N PRO A 127 2.31 0.27 20.10
CA PRO A 127 3.20 1.34 19.68
C PRO A 127 3.67 1.12 18.25
N TRP A 128 3.76 2.18 17.46
CA TRP A 128 4.28 2.13 16.10
C TRP A 128 5.05 3.39 15.80
N ARG A 129 6.04 3.27 14.91
CA ARG A 129 6.92 4.39 14.55
C ARG A 129 6.45 5.06 13.27
N GLY A 130 6.38 6.38 13.32
CA GLY A 130 5.92 7.18 12.18
C GLY A 130 6.90 7.17 11.00
N PRO A 131 6.47 7.73 9.85
CA PRO A 131 7.33 7.94 8.70
C PRO A 131 8.64 8.67 9.03
N ASP A 132 8.63 9.62 9.97
CA ASP A 132 9.82 10.40 10.37
C ASP A 132 10.88 9.58 11.10
N GLU A 133 10.46 8.53 11.80
CA GLU A 133 11.35 7.65 12.55
C GLU A 133 11.86 6.48 11.69
N HIS A 134 10.99 5.92 10.84
CA HIS A 134 11.32 4.77 9.99
C HIS A 134 10.85 5.00 8.55
N SER A 135 11.56 5.87 7.86
CA SER A 135 11.30 6.21 6.45
C SER A 135 11.71 5.11 5.49
N VAL A 136 10.86 4.83 4.51
CA VAL A 136 11.20 4.00 3.34
C VAL A 136 11.04 4.88 2.11
N MET A 137 12.13 5.06 1.38
CA MET A 137 12.21 5.95 0.22
C MET A 137 12.88 5.20 -0.90
N SER A 138 12.12 4.83 -1.93
CA SER A 138 12.69 4.13 -3.09
C SER A 138 13.78 4.97 -3.75
N THR A 139 14.87 4.32 -4.15
CA THR A 139 15.97 4.95 -4.89
C THR A 139 15.71 4.99 -6.39
N ARG A 140 14.58 4.42 -6.86
CA ARG A 140 14.21 4.32 -8.27
C ARG A 140 13.34 5.46 -8.78
N LEU A 141 13.11 6.48 -7.95
CA LEU A 141 12.30 7.65 -8.29
C LEU A 141 13.17 8.81 -8.80
N GLY A 142 12.69 9.52 -9.82
CA GLY A 142 13.25 10.80 -10.24
C GLY A 142 12.82 11.92 -9.30
N GLU A 143 13.28 13.15 -9.56
CA GLU A 143 12.97 14.32 -8.73
C GLU A 143 11.46 14.60 -8.66
N LEU A 144 10.76 14.50 -9.79
CA LEU A 144 9.32 14.75 -9.88
C LEU A 144 8.51 13.71 -9.09
N GLU A 145 8.85 12.43 -9.26
CA GLU A 145 8.23 11.34 -8.50
C GLU A 145 8.50 11.45 -7.00
N THR A 146 9.71 11.89 -6.64
CA THR A 146 10.11 12.10 -5.25
C THR A 146 9.33 13.25 -4.63
N ALA A 147 9.16 14.37 -5.33
CA ALA A 147 8.34 15.48 -4.87
C ALA A 147 6.87 15.06 -4.70
N GLU A 148 6.34 14.28 -5.65
CA GLU A 148 4.99 13.75 -5.57
C GLU A 148 4.81 12.78 -4.39
N LEU A 149 5.80 11.93 -4.13
CA LEU A 149 5.80 11.06 -2.96
C LEU A 149 5.78 11.86 -1.65
N HIS A 150 6.53 12.95 -1.53
CA HIS A 150 6.48 13.83 -0.34
C HIS A 150 5.06 14.41 -0.16
N LEU A 151 4.47 14.96 -1.22
CA LEU A 151 3.08 15.44 -1.22
C LEU A 151 2.05 14.33 -0.90
N ILE A 152 2.34 13.09 -1.29
CA ILE A 152 1.43 11.97 -1.04
C ILE A 152 1.60 11.38 0.36
N SER A 153 2.82 11.36 0.89
CA SER A 153 3.13 10.82 2.20
C SER A 153 3.00 11.84 3.34
N GLY A 154 2.67 13.09 3.03
CA GLY A 154 2.51 14.17 4.02
C GLY A 154 3.84 14.67 4.59
N ARG A 155 4.92 14.56 3.82
CA ARG A 155 6.27 15.03 4.15
C ARG A 155 6.69 16.25 3.34
#